data_AF-A0A9E6WDR6-F1
#
_entry.id   AF-A0A9E6WDR6-F1
#
_cell.length_a   1.000
_cell.length_b   1.000
_cell.length_c   1.000
_cell.angle_alpha   90.00
_cell.angle_beta   90.00
_cell.angle_gamma   90.00
#
_symmetry.space_group_name_H-M   'P 1'
#
loop_
_entity.id
_entity.type
_entity.pdbx_description
1 polymer ?
#
loop_
_entity_poly.entity_id
_entity_poly.type
_entity_poly.pdbx_seq_one_letter_code
_entity_poly.pdbx_strand_id
1 'polypeptide(L)'
;MILRSIELEGFGRFRGQTVEFRRGLNLVIGPNEAGKSTIAEAVPAVLFGTDRLERFKPWGRNVCSASLFFEGRGHTVEVKRNLMTDEVELVEKDDLYHVRSQFSGNAPLRGRSASCREYRALLEKLIGVADEKLFRATYFFGHHPQSWSGDELALKLRTLVSGTAEADYAEILDTLLEEHFQLTRSNPWGRDKQRDREYETVCQQLSEQGDEGAVPIFVEIDNPGHDDRQVALEEEIGALTGELEFERQEYEKGQRYIERFRLQADIKEEEVELPAKVDTVKEENPGTSKTLAEKMAAAGLPPSLPSQLPEVLSAAAEIRQELAALQQPFSILHGREKKIPQVPWMVIGGLLVLFVVLAAVAFWQPFFKTPLLTTVGVCSVALLAWVSWRQINRNKIQEQCRKERGLLEQKKGVAQQRQAELSERCDALGLPSSAVDLVRLHKLVMTHRALLDQYWSAKESDGSGVDASAEVVGSEPSSRIVTKAVVEEDLLKDDEDAGELRQLEARLAEFAANLQEKEARLEELRAQLKSDMHSPGGAAEAAADVASQQGVLVQEISVKNAMSPLQRRKIELEERIVVLRKSINLLADAVDEFSRSHLVTLNAEAGKMFGKITGGRYTEI
;
A
#
# COMPACT_ATOMS: atom_id res chain seq x y z
N MET A 1 -4.89 -0.48 0.09
CA MET A 1 -5.93 -1.48 -0.24
C MET A 1 -6.59 -1.11 -1.57
N ILE A 2 -6.82 -2.06 -2.47
CA ILE A 2 -7.61 -1.87 -3.71
C ILE A 2 -8.63 -3.01 -3.82
N LEU A 3 -9.93 -2.70 -3.84
CA LEU A 3 -10.97 -3.70 -4.03
C LEU A 3 -10.92 -4.32 -5.43
N ARG A 4 -11.15 -5.64 -5.52
CA ARG A 4 -11.21 -6.41 -6.78
C ARG A 4 -12.55 -7.07 -7.01
N SER A 5 -13.13 -7.72 -6.01
CA SER A 5 -14.51 -8.19 -6.06
C SER A 5 -15.11 -8.37 -4.68
N ILE A 6 -16.44 -8.44 -4.63
CA ILE A 6 -17.19 -8.88 -3.46
C ILE A 6 -18.28 -9.87 -3.88
N GLU A 7 -18.44 -10.96 -3.13
CA GLU A 7 -19.40 -12.03 -3.39
C GLU A 7 -20.43 -12.09 -2.26
N LEU A 8 -21.71 -12.10 -2.62
CA LEU A 8 -22.83 -11.91 -1.67
C LEU A 8 -23.73 -13.16 -1.63
N GLU A 9 -23.42 -14.09 -0.73
CA GLU A 9 -24.11 -15.35 -0.51
C GLU A 9 -25.26 -15.21 0.51
N GLY A 10 -26.34 -14.54 0.08
CA GLY A 10 -27.45 -14.26 0.98
C GLY A 10 -27.25 -13.00 1.82
N PHE A 11 -26.64 -11.95 1.24
CA PHE A 11 -26.52 -10.66 1.91
C PHE A 11 -27.64 -9.71 1.49
N GLY A 12 -28.58 -9.47 2.40
CA GLY A 12 -29.78 -8.67 2.23
C GLY A 12 -30.69 -9.22 1.13
N ARG A 13 -30.78 -8.48 0.02
CA ARG A 13 -31.56 -8.87 -1.16
C ARG A 13 -30.79 -9.81 -2.12
N PHE A 14 -29.48 -9.90 -1.98
CA PHE A 14 -28.60 -10.60 -2.92
C PHE A 14 -28.45 -12.08 -2.58
N ARG A 15 -28.36 -12.94 -3.60
CA ARG A 15 -28.49 -14.40 -3.47
C ARG A 15 -27.50 -15.11 -4.40
N GLY A 16 -26.22 -14.99 -4.11
CA GLY A 16 -25.12 -15.44 -4.98
C GLY A 16 -24.88 -14.43 -6.10
N GLN A 17 -24.56 -13.18 -5.72
CA GLN A 17 -24.13 -12.14 -6.65
C GLN A 17 -22.67 -11.74 -6.36
N THR A 18 -21.82 -11.89 -7.36
CA THR A 18 -20.48 -11.30 -7.41
C THR A 18 -20.56 -9.90 -8.03
N VAL A 19 -19.79 -8.95 -7.50
CA VAL A 19 -19.59 -7.61 -8.05
C VAL A 19 -18.09 -7.38 -8.19
N GLU A 20 -17.63 -7.08 -9.40
CA GLU A 20 -16.22 -6.80 -9.69
C GLU A 20 -15.94 -5.29 -9.65
N PHE A 21 -14.75 -4.92 -9.18
CA PHE A 21 -14.27 -3.55 -9.08
C PHE A 21 -13.00 -3.36 -9.92
N ARG A 22 -12.91 -2.22 -10.61
CA ARG A 22 -11.73 -1.80 -11.39
C ARG A 22 -10.92 -0.76 -10.61
N ARG A 23 -9.65 -0.57 -10.98
CA ARG A 23 -8.87 0.57 -10.46
C ARG A 23 -9.46 1.89 -11.01
N GLY A 24 -9.56 2.92 -10.18
CA GLY A 24 -10.22 4.18 -10.50
C GLY A 24 -11.67 4.27 -9.99
N LEU A 25 -12.47 5.16 -10.59
CA LEU A 25 -13.85 5.43 -10.17
C LEU A 25 -14.81 4.31 -10.62
N ASN A 26 -15.53 3.70 -9.67
CA ASN A 26 -16.55 2.68 -9.94
C ASN A 26 -17.94 3.26 -9.61
N LEU A 27 -18.81 3.39 -10.62
CA LEU A 27 -20.12 4.01 -10.47
C LEU A 27 -21.26 2.97 -10.44
N VAL A 28 -21.96 2.85 -9.31
CA VAL A 28 -23.04 1.87 -9.10
C VAL A 28 -24.41 2.54 -9.23
N ILE A 29 -25.00 2.48 -10.43
CA ILE A 29 -26.33 3.04 -10.72
C ILE A 29 -27.42 1.99 -10.55
N GLY A 30 -28.61 2.41 -10.11
CA GLY A 30 -29.83 1.61 -10.06
C GLY A 30 -30.97 2.37 -9.39
N PRO A 31 -32.22 1.89 -9.49
CA PRO A 31 -33.37 2.52 -8.84
C PRO A 31 -33.26 2.56 -7.30
N ASN A 32 -34.24 3.16 -6.64
CA ASN A 32 -34.38 3.02 -5.19
C ASN A 32 -34.57 1.55 -4.82
N GLU A 33 -34.10 1.16 -3.63
CA GLU A 33 -34.10 -0.23 -3.14
C GLU A 33 -33.34 -1.24 -4.04
N ALA A 34 -32.57 -0.77 -5.03
CA ALA A 34 -31.66 -1.58 -5.86
C ALA A 34 -30.46 -2.18 -5.08
N GLY A 35 -30.44 -2.08 -3.75
CA GLY A 35 -29.38 -2.64 -2.91
C GLY A 35 -28.01 -1.97 -3.09
N LYS A 36 -27.95 -0.77 -3.68
CA LYS A 36 -26.70 -0.01 -3.87
C LYS A 36 -25.91 0.10 -2.56
N SER A 37 -26.55 0.63 -1.53
CA SER A 37 -26.00 0.73 -0.16
C SER A 37 -25.78 -0.62 0.51
N THR A 38 -26.45 -1.68 0.06
CA THR A 38 -26.27 -3.05 0.57
C THR A 38 -25.00 -3.71 0.01
N ILE A 39 -24.60 -3.41 -1.23
CA ILE A 39 -23.28 -3.79 -1.75
C ILE A 39 -22.18 -3.02 -0.99
N ALA A 40 -22.41 -1.73 -0.74
CA ALA A 40 -21.47 -0.89 0.00
C ALA A 40 -21.25 -1.38 1.45
N GLU A 41 -22.32 -1.55 2.24
CA GLU A 41 -22.25 -2.02 3.64
C GLU A 41 -21.72 -3.45 3.79
N ALA A 42 -21.70 -4.26 2.73
CA ALA A 42 -21.12 -5.60 2.78
C ALA A 42 -19.58 -5.56 2.95
N VAL A 43 -18.89 -4.51 2.50
CA VAL A 43 -17.43 -4.37 2.66
C VAL A 43 -17.01 -4.31 4.13
N PRO A 44 -17.48 -3.34 4.96
CA PRO A 44 -17.17 -3.35 6.39
C PRO A 44 -17.74 -4.57 7.11
N ALA A 45 -18.91 -5.10 6.68
CA ALA A 45 -19.49 -6.28 7.30
C ALA A 45 -18.62 -7.54 7.13
N VAL A 46 -17.99 -7.77 5.97
CA VAL A 46 -17.04 -8.88 5.78
C VAL A 46 -15.78 -8.67 6.60
N LEU A 47 -15.21 -7.46 6.57
CA LEU A 47 -13.98 -7.15 7.30
C LEU A 47 -14.17 -7.29 8.82
N PHE A 48 -15.10 -6.57 9.43
CA PHE A 48 -15.20 -6.42 10.88
C PHE A 48 -16.35 -7.20 11.54
N GLY A 49 -17.30 -7.71 10.75
CA GLY A 49 -18.58 -8.22 11.25
C GLY A 49 -19.65 -7.12 11.32
N THR A 50 -20.83 -7.41 11.87
CA THR A 50 -21.87 -6.38 12.03
C THR A 50 -22.84 -6.68 13.18
N ASP A 51 -23.18 -5.65 13.96
CA ASP A 51 -24.26 -5.73 14.95
C ASP A 51 -25.66 -5.57 14.33
N ARG A 52 -25.75 -5.30 13.02
CA ARG A 52 -27.01 -5.12 12.25
C ARG A 52 -27.41 -6.36 11.47
N LEU A 53 -27.04 -7.57 11.92
CA LEU A 53 -27.25 -8.83 11.20
C LEU A 53 -28.69 -9.00 10.68
N GLU A 54 -29.71 -8.77 11.50
CA GLU A 54 -31.13 -8.91 11.11
C GLU A 54 -31.56 -7.96 9.98
N ARG A 55 -30.81 -6.89 9.68
CA ARG A 55 -31.03 -6.03 8.51
C ARG A 55 -30.55 -6.67 7.19
N PHE A 56 -29.55 -7.54 7.28
CA PHE A 56 -28.89 -8.17 6.13
C PHE A 56 -29.24 -9.67 5.99
N LYS A 57 -29.81 -10.28 7.02
CA LYS A 57 -30.25 -11.68 7.03
C LYS A 57 -31.44 -11.89 6.06
N PRO A 58 -31.39 -12.85 5.12
CA PRO A 58 -32.50 -13.10 4.21
C PRO A 58 -33.69 -13.76 4.92
N TRP A 59 -34.89 -13.25 4.66
CA TRP A 59 -36.13 -13.84 5.16
C TRP A 59 -36.24 -15.33 4.82
N GLY A 60 -36.42 -16.16 5.84
CA GLY A 60 -36.60 -17.60 5.72
C GLY A 60 -35.34 -18.41 5.39
N ARG A 61 -34.13 -17.88 5.63
CA ARG A 61 -32.86 -18.62 5.46
C ARG A 61 -31.88 -18.37 6.61
N ASN A 62 -31.06 -19.39 6.90
CA ASN A 62 -30.00 -19.34 7.92
C ASN A 62 -28.59 -19.21 7.29
N VAL A 63 -28.49 -18.66 6.08
CA VAL A 63 -27.22 -18.44 5.37
C VAL A 63 -27.11 -16.96 5.03
N CYS A 64 -26.04 -16.34 5.52
CA CYS A 64 -25.65 -14.96 5.28
C CYS A 64 -24.11 -14.93 5.28
N SER A 65 -23.49 -15.27 4.16
CA SER A 65 -22.05 -15.23 3.95
C SER A 65 -21.68 -14.18 2.91
N ALA A 66 -20.46 -13.66 3.01
CA ALA A 66 -19.88 -12.83 1.96
C ALA A 66 -18.36 -12.94 1.93
N SER A 67 -17.79 -12.82 0.72
CA SER A 67 -16.36 -12.88 0.45
C SER A 67 -15.88 -11.57 -0.17
N LEU A 68 -14.73 -11.06 0.25
CA LEU A 68 -14.14 -9.81 -0.21
C LEU A 68 -12.73 -10.11 -0.73
N PHE A 69 -12.46 -9.70 -1.98
CA PHE A 69 -11.16 -9.84 -2.62
C PHE A 69 -10.54 -8.46 -2.83
N PHE A 70 -9.31 -8.26 -2.35
CA PHE A 70 -8.59 -7.00 -2.48
C PHE A 70 -7.07 -7.17 -2.62
N GLU A 71 -6.40 -6.15 -3.13
CA GLU A 71 -4.93 -6.07 -3.20
C GLU A 71 -4.36 -5.18 -2.09
N GLY A 72 -3.23 -5.58 -1.53
CA GLY A 72 -2.43 -4.80 -0.59
C GLY A 72 -0.95 -5.11 -0.75
N ARG A 73 -0.11 -4.08 -0.92
CA ARG A 73 1.38 -4.15 -0.92
C ARG A 73 2.02 -5.30 -1.73
N GLY A 74 1.45 -5.65 -2.89
CA GLY A 74 1.95 -6.74 -3.77
C GLY A 74 1.40 -8.14 -3.45
N HIS A 75 0.31 -8.22 -2.69
CA HIS A 75 -0.39 -9.47 -2.36
C HIS A 75 -1.88 -9.34 -2.64
N THR A 76 -2.51 -10.47 -2.97
CA THR A 76 -3.97 -10.61 -3.08
C THR A 76 -4.53 -11.24 -1.80
N VAL A 77 -5.55 -10.63 -1.23
CA VAL A 77 -6.20 -11.08 0.01
C VAL A 77 -7.64 -11.45 -0.28
N GLU A 78 -8.03 -12.63 0.20
CA GLU A 78 -9.39 -13.14 0.22
C GLU A 78 -9.85 -13.20 1.68
N VAL A 79 -10.90 -12.45 2.03
CA VAL A 79 -11.54 -12.49 3.35
C VAL A 79 -12.97 -12.96 3.18
N LYS A 80 -13.33 -14.07 3.80
CA LYS A 80 -14.66 -14.67 3.73
C LYS A 80 -15.24 -14.78 5.15
N ARG A 81 -16.41 -14.20 5.38
CA ARG A 81 -17.09 -14.21 6.68
C ARG A 81 -18.47 -14.87 6.59
N ASN A 82 -18.76 -15.74 7.55
CA ASN A 82 -20.12 -16.18 7.85
C ASN A 82 -20.71 -15.25 8.92
N LEU A 83 -21.62 -14.36 8.52
CA LEU A 83 -22.18 -13.33 9.39
C LEU A 83 -23.18 -13.89 10.41
N MET A 84 -23.59 -15.16 10.28
CA MET A 84 -24.46 -15.85 11.24
C MET A 84 -23.68 -16.42 12.44
N THR A 85 -22.38 -16.69 12.29
CA THR A 85 -21.52 -17.31 13.31
C THR A 85 -20.33 -16.44 13.71
N ASP A 86 -20.03 -15.39 12.93
CA ASP A 86 -18.80 -14.58 12.99
C ASP A 86 -17.50 -15.39 12.81
N GLU A 87 -17.61 -16.54 12.13
CA GLU A 87 -16.45 -17.26 11.60
C GLU A 87 -15.88 -16.53 10.38
N VAL A 88 -14.55 -16.37 10.35
CA VAL A 88 -13.80 -15.72 9.28
C VAL A 88 -12.70 -16.63 8.79
N GLU A 89 -12.60 -16.77 7.47
CA GLU A 89 -11.46 -17.34 6.76
C GLU A 89 -10.74 -16.19 6.03
N LEU A 90 -9.46 -15.98 6.31
CA LEU A 90 -8.61 -15.01 5.61
C LEU A 90 -7.44 -15.73 4.96
N VAL A 91 -7.18 -15.45 3.69
CA VAL A 91 -6.08 -16.04 2.92
C VAL A 91 -5.30 -14.94 2.20
N GLU A 92 -4.02 -14.78 2.55
CA GLU A 92 -3.05 -13.91 1.86
C GLU A 92 -2.30 -14.75 0.81
N LYS A 93 -2.32 -14.31 -0.45
CA LYS A 93 -1.65 -14.95 -1.58
C LYS A 93 -0.70 -13.97 -2.24
N ASP A 94 0.47 -14.44 -2.67
CA ASP A 94 1.41 -13.62 -3.43
C ASP A 94 0.95 -13.41 -4.90
N ASP A 95 1.76 -12.70 -5.69
CA ASP A 95 1.52 -12.46 -7.12
C ASP A 95 1.59 -13.75 -7.98
N LEU A 96 2.10 -14.86 -7.43
CA LEU A 96 2.13 -16.20 -8.04
C LEU A 96 0.94 -17.08 -7.57
N TYR A 97 0.03 -16.52 -6.77
CA TYR A 97 -1.10 -17.18 -6.11
C TYR A 97 -0.74 -18.25 -5.07
N HIS A 98 0.51 -18.31 -4.61
CA HIS A 98 0.87 -19.17 -3.48
C HIS A 98 0.35 -18.57 -2.17
N VAL A 99 -0.22 -19.42 -1.30
CA VAL A 99 -0.74 -19.00 0.01
C VAL A 99 0.43 -18.67 0.94
N ARG A 100 0.57 -17.39 1.29
CA ARG A 100 1.62 -16.87 2.18
C ARG A 100 1.20 -16.91 3.64
N SER A 101 -0.05 -16.58 3.94
CA SER A 101 -0.62 -16.73 5.27
C SER A 101 -2.10 -17.11 5.18
N GLN A 102 -2.58 -17.83 6.18
CA GLN A 102 -3.98 -18.20 6.32
C GLN A 102 -4.39 -18.11 7.80
N PHE A 103 -5.57 -17.53 8.03
CA PHE A 103 -6.23 -17.49 9.33
C PHE A 103 -7.63 -18.08 9.19
N SER A 104 -8.07 -18.84 10.19
CA SER A 104 -9.46 -19.29 10.32
C SER A 104 -9.85 -19.26 11.80
N GLY A 105 -10.94 -18.57 12.12
CA GLY A 105 -11.31 -18.36 13.53
C GLY A 105 -12.59 -17.58 13.73
N ASN A 106 -13.02 -17.48 14.99
CA ASN A 106 -14.22 -16.76 15.39
C ASN A 106 -13.86 -15.33 15.81
N ALA A 107 -14.23 -14.36 14.98
CA ALA A 107 -13.80 -12.96 15.09
C ALA A 107 -14.98 -11.96 15.09
N PRO A 108 -15.92 -12.05 16.04
CA PRO A 108 -17.06 -11.14 16.15
C PRO A 108 -16.64 -9.70 16.44
N LEU A 109 -17.41 -8.75 15.90
CA LEU A 109 -17.12 -7.31 15.89
C LEU A 109 -16.62 -6.75 17.24
N ARG A 110 -17.30 -7.11 18.33
CA ARG A 110 -17.00 -6.65 19.71
C ARG A 110 -16.22 -7.69 20.54
N GLY A 111 -15.69 -8.73 19.90
CA GLY A 111 -14.98 -9.83 20.54
C GLY A 111 -13.61 -9.44 21.12
N ARG A 112 -13.18 -10.18 22.14
CA ARG A 112 -11.90 -10.01 22.88
C ARG A 112 -11.09 -11.32 23.00
N SER A 113 -11.42 -12.36 22.22
CA SER A 113 -10.68 -13.62 22.23
C SER A 113 -9.25 -13.45 21.66
N ALA A 114 -8.37 -14.45 21.86
CA ALA A 114 -7.05 -14.46 21.22
C ALA A 114 -7.18 -14.36 19.68
N SER A 115 -8.08 -15.16 19.09
CA SER A 115 -8.42 -15.15 17.66
C SER A 115 -8.94 -13.78 17.18
N CYS A 116 -9.71 -13.04 18.00
CA CYS A 116 -10.10 -11.67 17.69
C CYS A 116 -8.92 -10.68 17.66
N ARG A 117 -7.92 -10.85 18.53
CA ARG A 117 -6.72 -9.98 18.57
C ARG A 117 -5.80 -10.27 17.39
N GLU A 118 -5.54 -11.55 17.12
CA GLU A 118 -4.80 -12.03 15.95
C GLU A 118 -5.42 -11.51 14.64
N TYR A 119 -6.74 -11.66 14.47
CA TYR A 119 -7.44 -11.16 13.30
C TYR A 119 -7.37 -9.62 13.14
N ARG A 120 -7.47 -8.86 14.25
CA ARG A 120 -7.32 -7.40 14.21
C ARG A 120 -5.91 -6.98 13.78
N ALA A 121 -4.87 -7.63 14.29
CA ALA A 121 -3.48 -7.39 13.87
C ALA A 121 -3.26 -7.72 12.37
N LEU A 122 -3.94 -8.74 11.83
CA LEU A 122 -3.93 -9.02 10.39
C LEU A 122 -4.61 -7.92 9.58
N LEU A 123 -5.78 -7.41 10.01
CA LEU A 123 -6.43 -6.27 9.34
C LEU A 123 -5.58 -4.99 9.39
N GLU A 124 -4.92 -4.74 10.52
CA GLU A 124 -3.99 -3.62 10.71
C GLU A 124 -2.79 -3.72 9.75
N LYS A 125 -2.13 -4.88 9.69
CA LYS A 125 -1.03 -5.17 8.74
C LYS A 125 -1.45 -4.94 7.27
N LEU A 126 -2.67 -5.32 6.90
CA LEU A 126 -3.12 -5.39 5.50
C LEU A 126 -3.84 -4.12 4.99
N ILE A 127 -4.52 -3.40 5.88
CA ILE A 127 -5.40 -2.25 5.56
C ILE A 127 -4.96 -0.97 6.29
N GLY A 128 -4.24 -1.10 7.41
CA GLY A 128 -3.81 0.02 8.28
C GLY A 128 -4.85 0.42 9.33
N VAL A 129 -5.97 -0.30 9.46
CA VAL A 129 -7.04 0.00 10.45
C VAL A 129 -7.70 -1.29 10.93
N ALA A 130 -7.70 -1.52 12.25
CA ALA A 130 -8.37 -2.66 12.90
C ALA A 130 -9.78 -2.36 13.47
N ASP A 131 -10.17 -1.09 13.58
CA ASP A 131 -11.46 -0.65 14.15
C ASP A 131 -12.49 -0.29 13.06
N GLU A 132 -13.68 -0.92 13.09
CA GLU A 132 -14.79 -0.62 12.18
C GLU A 132 -15.19 0.86 12.24
N LYS A 133 -15.19 1.48 13.43
CA LYS A 133 -15.55 2.90 13.57
C LYS A 133 -14.60 3.76 12.73
N LEU A 134 -13.30 3.59 12.91
CA LEU A 134 -12.28 4.40 12.24
C LEU A 134 -12.25 4.11 10.72
N PHE A 135 -12.47 2.86 10.31
CA PHE A 135 -12.66 2.52 8.89
C PHE A 135 -13.88 3.24 8.28
N ARG A 136 -14.99 3.38 9.04
CA ARG A 136 -16.17 4.17 8.66
C ARG A 136 -15.98 5.70 8.74
N ALA A 137 -14.87 6.18 9.30
CA ALA A 137 -14.49 7.59 9.32
C ALA A 137 -13.57 7.98 8.16
N THR A 138 -12.85 7.01 7.58
CA THR A 138 -11.72 7.24 6.66
C THR A 138 -11.93 6.59 5.28
N TYR A 139 -12.22 5.29 5.25
CA TYR A 139 -12.34 4.50 4.02
C TYR A 139 -13.79 4.31 3.54
N PHE A 140 -14.78 4.37 4.45
CA PHE A 140 -16.17 4.03 4.15
C PHE A 140 -17.19 5.05 4.66
N PHE A 141 -17.58 5.99 3.80
CA PHE A 141 -18.68 6.91 4.07
C PHE A 141 -20.02 6.25 3.70
N GLY A 142 -20.73 5.75 4.71
CA GLY A 142 -22.06 5.16 4.55
C GLY A 142 -23.14 6.18 4.15
N HIS A 143 -24.35 5.70 3.82
CA HIS A 143 -25.48 6.56 3.39
C HIS A 143 -25.84 7.66 4.41
N HIS A 144 -25.56 7.42 5.69
CA HIS A 144 -25.48 8.47 6.69
C HIS A 144 -24.09 8.35 7.31
N PRO A 145 -23.14 9.25 6.95
CA PRO A 145 -21.86 9.33 7.62
C PRO A 145 -22.10 9.57 9.11
N GLN A 146 -21.37 8.85 9.97
CA GLN A 146 -21.40 9.15 11.40
C GLN A 146 -20.69 10.48 11.62
N SER A 147 -21.33 11.42 12.31
CA SER A 147 -20.70 12.67 12.71
C SER A 147 -19.67 12.40 13.81
N TRP A 148 -18.41 12.71 13.54
CA TRP A 148 -17.34 12.78 14.54
C TRP A 148 -17.17 14.23 14.99
N SER A 149 -16.80 14.45 16.26
CA SER A 149 -16.06 15.68 16.59
C SER A 149 -14.65 15.56 16.05
N GLY A 150 -13.99 16.70 15.78
CA GLY A 150 -12.57 16.71 15.43
C GLY A 150 -11.74 15.97 16.50
N ASP A 151 -12.12 16.15 17.76
CA ASP A 151 -11.42 15.59 18.93
C ASP A 151 -11.55 14.06 19.03
N GLU A 152 -12.73 13.45 18.82
CA GLU A 152 -12.89 11.97 18.86
C GLU A 152 -12.08 11.32 17.73
N LEU A 153 -12.02 11.97 16.55
CA LEU A 153 -11.25 11.45 15.42
C LEU A 153 -9.74 11.65 15.62
N ALA A 154 -9.31 12.82 16.09
CA ALA A 154 -7.91 13.11 16.36
C ALA A 154 -7.34 12.18 17.44
N LEU A 155 -8.08 11.95 18.54
CA LEU A 155 -7.68 11.02 19.60
C LEU A 155 -7.51 9.60 19.05
N LYS A 156 -8.42 9.13 18.18
CA LYS A 156 -8.27 7.81 17.54
C LYS A 156 -7.16 7.71 16.50
N LEU A 157 -6.86 8.78 15.78
CA LEU A 157 -5.73 8.80 14.86
C LEU A 157 -4.40 8.76 15.63
N ARG A 158 -4.31 9.46 16.77
CA ARG A 158 -3.17 9.40 17.70
C ARG A 158 -2.91 7.97 18.21
N THR A 159 -3.94 7.22 18.60
CA THR A 159 -3.78 5.84 19.08
C THR A 159 -3.46 4.80 18.00
N LEU A 160 -3.69 5.08 16.71
CA LEU A 160 -3.08 4.30 15.63
C LEU A 160 -1.61 4.68 15.40
N VAL A 161 -1.33 5.99 15.42
CA VAL A 161 0.01 6.55 15.17
C VAL A 161 1.05 6.02 16.15
N SER A 162 0.72 5.92 17.44
CA SER A 162 1.64 5.44 18.47
C SER A 162 1.95 3.94 18.37
N GLY A 163 1.22 3.17 17.55
CA GLY A 163 1.31 1.70 17.49
C GLY A 163 0.85 0.98 18.76
N THR A 164 0.37 1.71 19.78
CA THR A 164 -0.04 1.18 21.08
C THR A 164 -1.56 1.13 21.19
N ALA A 165 -2.15 -0.01 20.82
CA ALA A 165 -3.60 -0.26 20.91
C ALA A 165 -4.20 -0.21 22.34
N GLU A 166 -3.40 0.09 23.37
CA GLU A 166 -3.75 -0.03 24.79
C GLU A 166 -3.47 1.23 25.64
N ALA A 167 -2.85 2.31 25.09
CA ALA A 167 -2.58 3.55 25.84
C ALA A 167 -2.52 4.81 24.94
N ASP A 168 -3.05 5.94 25.45
CA ASP A 168 -2.89 7.28 24.87
C ASP A 168 -1.60 7.93 25.42
N TYR A 169 -0.83 8.62 24.58
CA TYR A 169 0.37 9.31 25.03
C TYR A 169 0.04 10.44 26.02
N ALA A 170 -1.16 11.03 25.94
CA ALA A 170 -1.60 12.07 26.86
C ALA A 170 -1.78 11.51 28.28
N GLU A 171 -2.35 10.30 28.41
CA GLU A 171 -2.52 9.59 29.68
C GLU A 171 -1.16 9.19 30.29
N ILE A 172 -0.20 8.79 29.45
CA ILE A 172 1.19 8.52 29.87
C ILE A 172 1.88 9.81 30.34
N LEU A 173 1.74 10.91 29.59
CA LEU A 173 2.33 12.22 29.92
C LEU A 173 1.76 12.79 31.23
N ASP A 174 0.44 12.74 31.41
CA ASP A 174 -0.24 13.12 32.66
C ASP A 174 0.24 12.26 33.84
N THR A 175 0.42 10.94 33.64
CA THR A 175 0.95 10.04 34.67
C THR A 175 2.39 10.40 35.06
N LEU A 176 3.27 10.66 34.10
CA LEU A 176 4.66 11.07 34.34
C LEU A 176 4.74 12.43 35.05
N LEU A 177 3.89 13.38 34.66
CA LEU A 177 3.75 14.68 35.30
C LEU A 177 3.22 14.53 36.74
N GLU A 178 2.24 13.66 36.99
CA GLU A 178 1.76 13.41 38.35
C GLU A 178 2.84 12.76 39.22
N GLU A 179 3.60 11.77 38.72
CA GLU A 179 4.77 11.25 39.44
C GLU A 179 5.80 12.34 39.76
N HIS A 180 6.15 13.20 38.79
CA HIS A 180 7.07 14.33 39.01
C HIS A 180 6.55 15.26 40.11
N PHE A 181 5.27 15.64 40.06
CA PHE A 181 4.62 16.49 41.06
C PHE A 181 4.22 15.79 42.37
N GLN A 182 4.50 14.50 42.54
CA GLN A 182 4.53 13.83 43.85
C GLN A 182 5.89 14.01 44.54
N LEU A 183 6.98 14.04 43.79
CA LEU A 183 8.35 14.12 44.31
C LEU A 183 8.83 15.55 44.60
N THR A 184 8.51 16.51 43.71
CA THR A 184 8.93 17.92 43.82
C THR A 184 7.77 18.90 43.61
N ARG A 185 7.86 20.07 44.24
CA ARG A 185 7.01 21.25 44.04
C ARG A 185 7.33 22.01 42.74
N SER A 186 8.58 21.89 42.26
CA SER A 186 9.09 22.60 41.09
C SER A 186 8.34 22.25 39.80
N ASN A 187 8.17 23.21 38.90
CA ASN A 187 7.55 23.00 37.59
C ASN A 187 8.30 23.73 36.46
N PRO A 188 9.25 23.06 35.78
CA PRO A 188 9.98 23.62 34.64
C PRO A 188 9.07 24.14 33.52
N TRP A 189 7.92 23.50 33.31
CA TRP A 189 6.98 23.79 32.23
C TRP A 189 5.90 24.82 32.63
N GLY A 190 6.15 25.68 33.62
CA GLY A 190 5.26 26.79 33.95
C GLY A 190 5.35 27.29 35.38
N ARG A 191 4.23 27.20 36.12
CA ARG A 191 4.16 27.63 37.53
C ARG A 191 4.28 26.47 38.48
N ASP A 192 5.17 26.62 39.46
CA ASP A 192 5.32 25.75 40.62
C ASP A 192 3.98 25.40 41.30
N LYS A 193 3.95 24.25 41.98
CA LYS A 193 2.86 23.93 42.91
C LYS A 193 3.00 24.76 44.19
N GLN A 194 1.91 24.88 44.95
CA GLN A 194 1.86 25.67 46.20
C GLN A 194 2.24 24.89 47.47
N ARG A 195 2.47 23.59 47.38
CA ARG A 195 2.80 22.73 48.53
C ARG A 195 4.06 21.95 48.24
N ASP A 196 5.00 22.03 49.18
CA ASP A 196 6.25 21.27 49.16
C ASP A 196 6.00 19.76 49.16
N ARG A 197 7.01 19.00 48.71
CA ARG A 197 6.98 17.55 48.55
C ARG A 197 8.14 16.90 49.32
N GLU A 198 8.34 15.60 49.08
CA GLU A 198 9.41 14.84 49.72
C GLU A 198 10.79 15.47 49.45
N TYR A 199 11.06 15.92 48.21
CA TYR A 199 12.34 16.54 47.87
C TYR A 199 12.61 17.83 48.65
N GLU A 200 11.67 18.78 48.66
CA GLU A 200 11.88 20.05 49.36
C GLU A 200 11.94 19.86 50.88
N THR A 201 11.15 18.93 51.44
CA THR A 201 11.20 18.63 52.89
C THR A 201 12.48 17.92 53.32
N VAL A 202 13.07 17.07 52.46
CA VAL A 202 14.41 16.49 52.69
C VAL A 202 15.50 17.57 52.59
N CYS A 203 15.44 18.46 51.60
CA CYS A 203 16.38 19.58 51.49
C CYS A 203 16.30 20.53 52.70
N GLN A 204 15.09 20.83 53.18
CA GLN A 204 14.89 21.61 54.41
C GLN A 204 15.53 20.91 55.62
N GLN A 205 15.29 19.60 55.81
CA GLN A 205 15.87 18.84 56.93
C GLN A 205 17.41 18.77 56.90
N LEU A 206 18.01 18.78 55.71
CA LEU A 206 19.46 18.89 55.54
C LEU A 206 19.96 20.31 55.86
N SER A 207 19.23 21.36 55.46
CA SER A 207 19.57 22.75 55.80
C SER A 207 19.51 23.02 57.31
N GLU A 208 18.53 22.42 58.00
CA GLU A 208 18.38 22.49 59.46
C GLU A 208 19.48 21.72 60.21
N GLN A 209 20.17 20.80 59.53
CA GLN A 209 21.35 20.07 60.04
C GLN A 209 22.68 20.79 59.73
N GLY A 210 22.65 21.91 59.00
CA GLY A 210 23.85 22.67 58.61
C GLY A 210 24.69 21.99 57.53
N ASP A 211 24.07 21.12 56.72
CA ASP A 211 24.74 20.39 55.64
C ASP A 211 24.86 21.29 54.38
N GLU A 212 26.07 21.46 53.86
CA GLU A 212 26.31 22.23 52.62
C GLU A 212 25.61 21.57 51.41
N GLY A 213 25.36 20.26 51.47
CA GLY A 213 24.58 19.51 50.47
C GLY A 213 23.07 19.83 50.44
N ALA A 214 22.58 20.79 51.24
CA ALA A 214 21.18 21.17 51.33
C ALA A 214 20.66 22.03 50.15
N VAL A 215 21.54 22.58 49.31
CA VAL A 215 21.13 23.37 48.13
C VAL A 215 20.38 22.46 47.13
N PRO A 216 19.17 22.83 46.66
CA PRO A 216 18.45 22.04 45.66
C PRO A 216 19.01 22.28 44.24
N ILE A 217 19.30 21.21 43.51
CA ILE A 217 19.99 21.20 42.20
C ILE A 217 19.37 22.17 41.18
N PHE A 218 18.05 22.35 41.21
CA PHE A 218 17.34 23.14 40.19
C PHE A 218 17.68 24.64 40.23
N VAL A 219 18.25 25.15 41.32
CA VAL A 219 18.73 26.55 41.42
C VAL A 219 19.93 26.84 40.51
N GLU A 220 20.72 25.83 40.15
CA GLU A 220 21.90 26.00 39.28
C GLU A 220 21.56 25.85 37.79
N ILE A 221 20.42 25.21 37.47
CA ILE A 221 19.92 25.02 36.09
C ILE A 221 18.98 26.16 35.69
N ASP A 222 18.08 26.58 36.58
CA ASP A 222 17.00 27.53 36.25
C ASP A 222 17.47 29.00 36.25
N ASN A 223 18.68 29.29 35.74
CA ASN A 223 19.30 30.62 35.67
C ASN A 223 19.09 31.25 34.26
N PRO A 224 18.04 32.06 34.02
CA PRO A 224 17.48 32.24 32.66
C PRO A 224 18.28 33.19 31.74
N GLY A 225 19.50 33.56 32.12
CA GLY A 225 20.33 34.53 31.41
C GLY A 225 21.31 33.95 30.39
N HIS A 226 21.44 32.62 30.30
CA HIS A 226 22.35 31.96 29.36
C HIS A 226 21.61 30.98 28.43
N ASP A 227 20.79 30.06 28.96
CA ASP A 227 20.04 29.09 28.14
C ASP A 227 19.15 29.78 27.10
N ASP A 228 18.31 30.75 27.47
CA ASP A 228 17.44 31.48 26.52
C ASP A 228 18.18 32.01 25.28
N ARG A 229 19.43 32.46 25.43
CA ARG A 229 20.25 32.97 24.34
C ARG A 229 20.94 31.86 23.57
N GLN A 230 21.42 30.82 24.24
CA GLN A 230 22.08 29.69 23.58
C GLN A 230 21.06 28.84 22.80
N VAL A 231 19.90 28.54 23.38
CA VAL A 231 18.78 27.85 22.72
C VAL A 231 18.30 28.64 21.51
N ALA A 232 18.13 29.97 21.61
CA ALA A 232 17.75 30.79 20.45
C ALA A 232 18.80 30.76 19.32
N LEU A 233 20.10 30.72 19.65
CA LEU A 233 21.16 30.54 18.65
C LEU A 233 21.17 29.13 18.05
N GLU A 234 20.89 28.09 18.84
CA GLU A 234 20.79 26.71 18.37
C GLU A 234 19.54 26.50 17.48
N GLU A 235 18.41 27.16 17.78
CA GLU A 235 17.23 27.23 16.90
C GLU A 235 17.52 28.02 15.60
N GLU A 236 18.17 29.19 15.66
CA GLU A 236 18.55 29.97 14.46
C GLU A 236 19.51 29.17 13.56
N ILE A 237 20.51 28.50 14.14
CA ILE A 237 21.42 27.60 13.42
C ILE A 237 20.65 26.41 12.83
N GLY A 238 19.72 25.81 13.58
CA GLY A 238 18.89 24.69 13.14
C GLY A 238 18.02 25.04 11.93
N ALA A 239 17.31 26.16 12.00
CA ALA A 239 16.51 26.69 10.89
C ALA A 239 17.38 26.96 9.65
N LEU A 240 18.51 27.66 9.81
CA LEU A 240 19.44 27.94 8.71
C LEU A 240 20.07 26.67 8.11
N THR A 241 20.35 25.63 8.91
CA THR A 241 20.78 24.34 8.34
C THR A 241 19.71 23.69 7.47
N GLY A 242 18.44 23.70 7.91
CA GLY A 242 17.34 23.12 7.15
C GLY A 242 17.06 23.86 5.84
N GLU A 243 17.09 25.19 5.87
CA GLU A 243 16.99 26.01 4.64
C GLU A 243 18.15 25.71 3.66
N LEU A 244 19.39 25.70 4.15
CA LEU A 244 20.56 25.45 3.30
C LEU A 244 20.60 24.03 2.71
N GLU A 245 20.16 23.01 3.45
CA GLU A 245 20.03 21.65 2.91
C GLU A 245 18.96 21.55 1.82
N PHE A 246 17.87 22.29 1.94
CA PHE A 246 16.85 22.38 0.89
C PHE A 246 17.34 23.17 -0.33
N GLU A 247 17.94 24.35 -0.13
CA GLU A 247 18.44 25.20 -1.21
C GLU A 247 19.61 24.55 -1.97
N ARG A 248 20.50 23.81 -1.28
CA ARG A 248 21.51 22.96 -1.94
C ARG A 248 20.90 21.90 -2.85
N GLN A 249 19.80 21.26 -2.43
CA GLN A 249 19.11 20.27 -3.27
C GLN A 249 18.44 20.89 -4.50
N GLU A 250 17.86 22.08 -4.38
CA GLU A 250 17.31 22.81 -5.54
C GLU A 250 18.43 23.31 -6.47
N TYR A 251 19.56 23.76 -5.92
CA TYR A 251 20.75 24.13 -6.70
C TYR A 251 21.31 22.95 -7.51
N GLU A 252 21.45 21.76 -6.90
CA GLU A 252 21.84 20.54 -7.63
C GLU A 252 20.85 20.18 -8.76
N LYS A 253 19.54 20.35 -8.53
CA LYS A 253 18.51 20.12 -9.57
C LYS A 253 18.66 21.13 -10.71
N GLY A 254 18.92 22.41 -10.39
CA GLY A 254 19.21 23.47 -11.36
C GLY A 254 20.46 23.19 -12.19
N GLN A 255 21.56 22.75 -11.57
CA GLN A 255 22.78 22.33 -12.27
C GLN A 255 22.50 21.19 -13.24
N ARG A 256 21.90 20.08 -12.77
CA ARG A 256 21.55 18.92 -13.62
C ARG A 256 20.58 19.27 -14.75
N TYR A 257 19.72 20.27 -14.56
CA TYR A 257 18.83 20.78 -15.61
C TYR A 257 19.60 21.53 -16.70
N ILE A 258 20.52 22.43 -16.32
CA ILE A 258 21.36 23.17 -17.27
C ILE A 258 22.36 22.24 -17.98
N GLU A 259 22.97 21.27 -17.29
CA GLU A 259 23.82 20.24 -17.92
C GLU A 259 23.05 19.44 -18.97
N ARG A 260 21.81 19.05 -18.67
CA ARG A 260 20.94 18.36 -19.64
C ARG A 260 20.56 19.25 -20.81
N PHE A 261 20.35 20.55 -20.59
CA PHE A 261 20.04 21.52 -21.65
C PHE A 261 21.25 21.71 -22.58
N ARG A 262 22.46 21.82 -22.02
CA ARG A 262 23.72 21.85 -22.79
C ARG A 262 23.91 20.58 -23.62
N LEU A 263 23.82 19.40 -23.01
CA LEU A 263 23.89 18.12 -23.75
C LEU A 263 22.85 18.01 -24.87
N GLN A 264 21.67 18.61 -24.70
CA GLN A 264 20.64 18.62 -25.75
C GLN A 264 20.91 19.66 -26.85
N ALA A 265 21.67 20.72 -26.58
CA ALA A 265 22.22 21.61 -27.61
C ALA A 265 23.43 20.97 -28.31
N ASP A 266 24.36 20.36 -27.57
CA ASP A 266 25.52 19.64 -28.11
C ASP A 266 25.07 18.55 -29.11
N ILE A 267 24.01 17.80 -28.79
CA ILE A 267 23.42 16.79 -29.70
C ILE A 267 22.78 17.42 -30.94
N LYS A 268 22.14 18.61 -30.84
CA LYS A 268 21.66 19.35 -32.02
C LYS A 268 22.84 19.74 -32.92
N GLU A 269 23.93 20.25 -32.34
CA GLU A 269 25.11 20.68 -33.08
C GLU A 269 25.82 19.48 -33.74
N GLU A 270 25.96 18.33 -33.06
CA GLU A 270 26.49 17.10 -33.66
C GLU A 270 25.61 16.54 -34.80
N GLU A 271 24.28 16.68 -34.75
CA GLU A 271 23.39 16.32 -35.87
C GLU A 271 23.52 17.29 -37.07
N VAL A 272 23.99 18.54 -36.84
CA VAL A 272 24.21 19.56 -37.87
C VAL A 272 25.62 19.52 -38.47
N GLU A 273 26.65 19.16 -37.70
CA GLU A 273 28.07 19.13 -38.11
C GLU A 273 28.49 17.89 -38.95
N LEU A 274 27.56 17.20 -39.61
CA LEU A 274 27.83 15.98 -40.41
C LEU A 274 27.83 16.23 -41.94
N PRO A 275 28.90 16.78 -42.55
CA PRO A 275 29.03 16.90 -43.99
C PRO A 275 29.40 15.55 -44.65
N ALA A 276 28.81 15.30 -45.82
CA ALA A 276 28.99 14.03 -46.54
C ALA A 276 30.44 13.74 -46.96
N LYS A 277 30.89 12.51 -46.72
CA LYS A 277 32.01 11.87 -47.42
C LYS A 277 31.75 10.38 -47.60
N VAL A 278 32.22 9.86 -48.74
CA VAL A 278 31.99 8.50 -49.23
C VAL A 278 33.32 7.75 -49.28
N ASP A 279 33.26 6.44 -49.02
CA ASP A 279 34.29 5.41 -49.15
C ASP A 279 35.63 5.59 -48.41
N THR A 280 35.93 4.65 -47.51
CA THR A 280 36.84 3.55 -47.89
C THR A 280 36.70 2.36 -46.94
N VAL A 281 36.85 1.15 -47.49
CA VAL A 281 36.79 -0.11 -46.72
C VAL A 281 38.08 -0.32 -45.93
N LYS A 282 37.95 -0.71 -44.66
CA LYS A 282 38.94 -1.50 -43.92
C LYS A 282 38.25 -2.60 -43.13
N GLU A 283 38.87 -3.77 -43.11
CA GLU A 283 38.42 -4.95 -42.37
C GLU A 283 38.87 -4.85 -40.90
N GLU A 284 37.95 -5.01 -39.94
CA GLU A 284 38.33 -5.21 -38.52
C GLU A 284 37.22 -5.92 -37.73
N ASN A 285 37.02 -7.22 -38.00
CA ASN A 285 36.39 -8.13 -37.03
C ASN A 285 37.41 -8.39 -35.91
N PRO A 286 37.12 -7.97 -34.66
CA PRO A 286 36.16 -8.72 -33.86
C PRO A 286 35.11 -7.84 -33.13
N GLY A 287 34.87 -6.61 -33.59
CA GLY A 287 33.96 -5.65 -32.92
C GLY A 287 32.46 -5.83 -33.20
N THR A 288 32.09 -6.55 -34.26
CA THR A 288 30.70 -6.67 -34.75
C THR A 288 29.76 -7.35 -33.76
N SER A 289 30.18 -8.47 -33.17
CA SER A 289 29.37 -9.20 -32.17
C SER A 289 29.04 -8.34 -30.94
N LYS A 290 30.02 -7.56 -30.43
CA LYS A 290 29.82 -6.64 -29.30
C LYS A 290 28.91 -5.48 -29.64
N THR A 291 29.16 -4.80 -30.76
CA THR A 291 28.35 -3.65 -31.19
C THR A 291 26.91 -4.05 -31.60
N LEU A 292 26.69 -5.31 -32.02
CA LEU A 292 25.34 -5.87 -32.17
C LEU A 292 24.68 -6.16 -30.81
N ALA A 293 25.42 -6.71 -29.83
CA ALA A 293 24.90 -6.93 -28.48
C ALA A 293 24.53 -5.62 -27.76
N GLU A 294 25.34 -4.56 -27.93
CA GLU A 294 25.06 -3.21 -27.42
C GLU A 294 23.79 -2.62 -28.07
N LYS A 295 23.60 -2.80 -29.39
CA LYS A 295 22.37 -2.41 -30.10
C LYS A 295 21.14 -3.21 -29.66
N MET A 296 21.29 -4.50 -29.32
CA MET A 296 20.20 -5.27 -28.70
C MET A 296 19.86 -4.78 -27.29
N ALA A 297 20.86 -4.46 -26.47
CA ALA A 297 20.63 -3.90 -25.14
C ALA A 297 19.93 -2.53 -25.20
N ALA A 298 20.32 -1.66 -26.14
CA ALA A 298 19.65 -0.39 -26.42
C ALA A 298 18.19 -0.58 -26.90
N ALA A 299 17.90 -1.68 -27.60
CA ALA A 299 16.54 -2.08 -27.99
C ALA A 299 15.75 -2.80 -26.86
N GLY A 300 16.32 -2.96 -25.67
CA GLY A 300 15.68 -3.63 -24.53
C GLY A 300 15.59 -5.16 -24.64
N LEU A 301 16.41 -5.79 -25.49
CA LEU A 301 16.48 -7.24 -25.64
C LEU A 301 17.53 -7.84 -24.67
N PRO A 302 17.26 -9.00 -24.04
CA PRO A 302 18.23 -9.70 -23.20
C PRO A 302 19.53 -10.06 -23.95
N PRO A 303 20.71 -10.03 -23.29
CA PRO A 303 22.01 -10.23 -23.96
C PRO A 303 22.25 -11.68 -24.45
N SER A 304 21.51 -12.66 -23.94
CA SER A 304 21.69 -14.09 -24.24
C SER A 304 20.40 -14.75 -24.75
N LEU A 305 20.06 -14.52 -26.01
CA LEU A 305 18.90 -15.14 -26.66
C LEU A 305 19.27 -16.44 -27.39
N PRO A 306 18.63 -17.60 -27.09
CA PRO A 306 18.86 -18.85 -27.81
C PRO A 306 18.20 -18.84 -29.19
N SER A 307 18.73 -19.60 -30.15
CA SER A 307 18.16 -19.71 -31.51
C SER A 307 16.79 -20.39 -31.54
N GLN A 308 16.46 -21.21 -30.54
CA GLN A 308 15.14 -21.85 -30.37
C GLN A 308 14.04 -20.88 -29.89
N LEU A 309 14.37 -19.61 -29.61
CA LEU A 309 13.43 -18.60 -29.13
C LEU A 309 12.15 -18.45 -29.98
N PRO A 310 12.19 -18.44 -31.33
CA PRO A 310 10.98 -18.31 -32.14
C PRO A 310 9.99 -19.47 -31.93
N GLU A 311 10.50 -20.70 -31.80
CA GLU A 311 9.71 -21.92 -31.61
C GLU A 311 9.04 -21.96 -30.23
N VAL A 312 9.77 -21.57 -29.17
CA VAL A 312 9.22 -21.45 -27.82
C VAL A 312 8.14 -20.37 -27.77
N LEU A 313 8.34 -19.25 -28.46
CA LEU A 313 7.36 -18.17 -28.52
C LEU A 313 6.12 -18.50 -29.36
N SER A 314 6.24 -19.29 -30.44
CA SER A 314 5.10 -19.77 -31.22
C SER A 314 4.29 -20.82 -30.44
N ALA A 315 4.95 -21.80 -29.82
CA ALA A 315 4.29 -22.76 -28.93
C ALA A 315 3.57 -22.07 -27.76
N ALA A 316 4.19 -21.05 -27.16
CA ALA A 316 3.55 -20.23 -26.14
C ALA A 316 2.34 -19.45 -26.68
N ALA A 317 2.34 -19.02 -27.95
CA ALA A 317 1.19 -18.36 -28.58
C ALA A 317 0.04 -19.35 -28.86
N GLU A 318 0.34 -20.54 -29.37
CA GLU A 318 -0.62 -21.61 -29.62
C GLU A 318 -1.35 -22.03 -28.34
N ILE A 319 -0.64 -22.28 -27.24
CA ILE A 319 -1.24 -22.64 -25.95
C ILE A 319 -2.16 -21.52 -25.43
N ARG A 320 -1.77 -20.25 -25.59
CA ARG A 320 -2.63 -19.10 -25.27
C ARG A 320 -3.90 -19.07 -26.13
N GLN A 321 -3.80 -19.42 -27.41
CA GLN A 321 -4.94 -19.49 -28.33
C GLN A 321 -5.86 -20.69 -28.02
N GLU A 322 -5.33 -21.86 -27.67
CA GLU A 322 -6.11 -23.02 -27.17
C GLU A 322 -6.89 -22.63 -25.90
N LEU A 323 -6.22 -22.02 -24.91
CA LEU A 323 -6.84 -21.61 -23.64
C LEU A 323 -7.90 -20.51 -23.85
N ALA A 324 -7.68 -19.56 -24.75
CA ALA A 324 -8.67 -18.55 -25.12
C ALA A 324 -9.89 -19.17 -25.84
N ALA A 325 -9.66 -20.08 -26.78
CA ALA A 325 -10.73 -20.79 -27.50
C ALA A 325 -11.62 -21.63 -26.56
N LEU A 326 -11.06 -22.16 -25.46
CA LEU A 326 -11.83 -22.86 -24.43
C LEU A 326 -12.75 -21.95 -23.58
N GLN A 327 -12.51 -20.63 -23.52
CA GLN A 327 -13.35 -19.73 -22.71
C GLN A 327 -14.80 -19.65 -23.22
N GLN A 328 -15.00 -19.62 -24.55
CA GLN A 328 -16.33 -19.55 -25.15
C GLN A 328 -17.22 -20.76 -24.79
N PRO A 329 -16.83 -22.03 -25.01
CA PRO A 329 -17.68 -23.16 -24.66
C PRO A 329 -17.93 -23.26 -23.14
N PHE A 330 -16.99 -22.89 -22.27
CA PHE A 330 -17.28 -22.77 -20.83
C PHE A 330 -18.37 -21.74 -20.55
N SER A 331 -18.33 -20.55 -21.17
CA SER A 331 -19.37 -19.54 -21.00
C SER A 331 -20.75 -20.00 -21.50
N ILE A 332 -20.78 -20.77 -22.60
CA ILE A 332 -22.00 -21.35 -23.18
C ILE A 332 -22.58 -22.42 -22.26
N LEU A 333 -21.75 -23.33 -21.70
CA LEU A 333 -22.21 -24.32 -20.71
C LEU A 333 -22.75 -23.64 -19.45
N HIS A 334 -22.05 -22.65 -18.91
CA HIS A 334 -22.50 -21.93 -17.72
C HIS A 334 -23.81 -21.16 -17.98
N GLY A 335 -23.99 -20.62 -19.19
CA GLY A 335 -25.25 -20.04 -19.67
C GLY A 335 -26.38 -21.06 -19.83
N ARG A 336 -26.08 -22.32 -20.18
CA ARG A 336 -27.04 -23.44 -20.19
C ARG A 336 -27.42 -23.84 -18.76
N GLU A 337 -26.45 -24.03 -17.87
CA GLU A 337 -26.67 -24.38 -16.45
C GLU A 337 -27.60 -23.37 -15.75
N LYS A 338 -27.34 -22.06 -15.93
CA LYS A 338 -28.18 -20.98 -15.39
C LYS A 338 -29.61 -20.96 -15.95
N LYS A 339 -29.86 -21.55 -17.13
CA LYS A 339 -31.19 -21.66 -17.75
C LYS A 339 -31.96 -22.92 -17.36
N ILE A 340 -31.38 -23.85 -16.59
CA ILE A 340 -32.08 -25.07 -16.15
C ILE A 340 -33.23 -24.68 -15.19
N PRO A 341 -34.51 -24.91 -15.56
CA PRO A 341 -35.64 -24.39 -14.81
C PRO A 341 -35.79 -25.11 -13.46
N GLN A 342 -35.70 -24.36 -12.37
CA GLN A 342 -35.90 -24.90 -11.03
C GLN A 342 -37.35 -25.40 -10.85
N VAL A 343 -37.52 -26.38 -9.97
CA VAL A 343 -38.83 -26.92 -9.57
C VAL A 343 -39.28 -26.13 -8.32
N PRO A 344 -40.42 -25.40 -8.36
CA PRO A 344 -40.87 -24.54 -7.27
C PRO A 344 -41.55 -25.36 -6.16
N TRP A 345 -40.76 -26.13 -5.41
CA TRP A 345 -41.24 -27.07 -4.39
C TRP A 345 -42.18 -26.45 -3.35
N MET A 346 -42.00 -25.16 -2.99
CA MET A 346 -42.91 -24.47 -2.08
C MET A 346 -44.32 -24.22 -2.66
N VAL A 347 -44.43 -23.94 -3.97
CA VAL A 347 -45.73 -23.80 -4.65
C VAL A 347 -46.43 -25.16 -4.75
N ILE A 348 -45.66 -26.21 -5.07
CA ILE A 348 -46.14 -27.60 -5.11
C ILE A 348 -46.63 -28.05 -3.73
N GLY A 349 -45.87 -27.78 -2.66
CA GLY A 349 -46.25 -28.06 -1.28
C GLY A 349 -47.52 -27.31 -0.85
N GLY A 350 -47.61 -26.01 -1.18
CA GLY A 350 -48.80 -25.20 -0.92
C GLY A 350 -50.07 -25.75 -1.62
N LEU A 351 -49.95 -26.19 -2.87
CA LEU A 351 -51.05 -26.82 -3.61
C LEU A 351 -51.46 -28.18 -3.01
N LEU A 352 -50.50 -29.00 -2.57
CA LEU A 352 -50.81 -30.26 -1.88
C LEU A 352 -51.52 -30.03 -0.54
N VAL A 353 -51.08 -29.04 0.26
CA VAL A 353 -51.78 -28.65 1.50
C VAL A 353 -53.19 -28.13 1.20
N LEU A 354 -53.36 -27.30 0.17
CA LEU A 354 -54.67 -26.82 -0.27
C LEU A 354 -55.61 -27.97 -0.67
N PHE A 355 -55.11 -28.96 -1.39
CA PHE A 355 -55.87 -30.17 -1.74
C PHE A 355 -56.29 -30.99 -0.50
N VAL A 356 -55.42 -31.13 0.50
CA VAL A 356 -55.76 -31.79 1.77
C VAL A 356 -56.86 -31.02 2.53
N VAL A 357 -56.78 -29.69 2.59
CA VAL A 357 -57.80 -28.84 3.22
C VAL A 357 -59.14 -28.94 2.47
N LEU A 358 -59.13 -28.91 1.14
CA LEU A 358 -60.34 -29.08 0.33
C LEU A 358 -61.00 -30.46 0.52
N ALA A 359 -60.21 -31.53 0.63
CA ALA A 359 -60.71 -32.86 0.93
C ALA A 359 -61.33 -32.95 2.33
N ALA A 360 -60.71 -32.31 3.34
CA ALA A 360 -61.24 -32.25 4.71
C ALA A 360 -62.58 -31.50 4.78
N VAL A 361 -62.70 -30.35 4.08
CA VAL A 361 -63.97 -29.59 4.00
C VAL A 361 -65.05 -30.39 3.25
N ALA A 362 -64.70 -31.06 2.16
CA ALA A 362 -65.62 -31.93 1.42
C ALA A 362 -66.18 -33.06 2.29
N PHE A 363 -65.35 -33.63 3.18
CA PHE A 363 -65.76 -34.71 4.08
C PHE A 363 -66.89 -34.31 5.04
N TRP A 364 -67.06 -33.02 5.34
CA TRP A 364 -68.15 -32.52 6.18
C TRP A 364 -69.45 -32.23 5.40
N GLN A 365 -69.39 -32.00 4.09
CA GLN A 365 -70.53 -31.57 3.28
C GLN A 365 -71.23 -32.73 2.53
N PRO A 366 -72.43 -33.20 2.97
CA PRO A 366 -73.03 -34.44 2.47
C PRO A 366 -73.36 -34.45 0.96
N PHE A 367 -73.68 -33.30 0.37
CA PHE A 367 -74.05 -33.20 -1.06
C PHE A 367 -72.86 -33.28 -2.03
N PHE A 368 -71.63 -33.01 -1.59
CA PHE A 368 -70.46 -32.86 -2.49
C PHE A 368 -69.34 -33.90 -2.26
N LYS A 369 -69.52 -34.85 -1.33
CA LYS A 369 -68.44 -35.79 -0.91
C LYS A 369 -67.78 -36.54 -2.06
N THR A 370 -68.56 -37.17 -2.93
CA THR A 370 -68.03 -38.04 -4.00
C THR A 370 -67.40 -37.29 -5.20
N PRO A 371 -67.98 -36.22 -5.78
CA PRO A 371 -67.35 -35.51 -6.89
C PRO A 371 -66.12 -34.68 -6.48
N LEU A 372 -66.09 -34.08 -5.28
CA LEU A 372 -64.94 -33.26 -4.88
C LEU A 372 -63.72 -34.12 -4.54
N LEU A 373 -63.92 -35.25 -3.85
CA LEU A 373 -62.81 -36.10 -3.40
C LEU A 373 -62.16 -36.87 -4.56
N THR A 374 -62.93 -37.24 -5.58
CA THR A 374 -62.40 -37.84 -6.82
C THR A 374 -61.63 -36.83 -7.67
N THR A 375 -62.15 -35.60 -7.85
CA THR A 375 -61.44 -34.55 -8.61
C THR A 375 -60.15 -34.11 -7.91
N VAL A 376 -60.15 -33.92 -6.59
CA VAL A 376 -58.92 -33.64 -5.81
C VAL A 376 -57.91 -34.79 -5.92
N GLY A 377 -58.36 -36.05 -5.88
CA GLY A 377 -57.53 -37.22 -6.11
C GLY A 377 -56.83 -37.19 -7.48
N VAL A 378 -57.58 -37.01 -8.57
CA VAL A 378 -57.04 -36.94 -9.94
C VAL A 378 -56.06 -35.76 -10.09
N CYS A 379 -56.40 -34.58 -9.57
CA CYS A 379 -55.53 -33.40 -9.63
C CYS A 379 -54.19 -33.60 -8.91
N SER A 380 -54.19 -34.20 -7.71
CA SER A 380 -52.96 -34.47 -6.95
C SER A 380 -52.05 -35.50 -7.62
N VAL A 381 -52.62 -36.58 -8.18
CA VAL A 381 -51.85 -37.58 -8.96
C VAL A 381 -51.25 -36.96 -10.23
N ALA A 382 -52.02 -36.16 -10.97
CA ALA A 382 -51.53 -35.48 -12.17
C ALA A 382 -50.39 -34.49 -11.86
N LEU A 383 -50.50 -33.75 -10.74
CA LEU A 383 -49.47 -32.80 -10.30
C LEU A 383 -48.17 -33.55 -9.91
N LEU A 384 -48.27 -34.65 -9.16
CA LEU A 384 -47.10 -35.48 -8.80
C LEU A 384 -46.44 -36.11 -10.04
N ALA A 385 -47.21 -36.58 -11.02
CA ALA A 385 -46.69 -37.12 -12.28
C ALA A 385 -45.97 -36.05 -13.12
N TRP A 386 -46.49 -34.82 -13.16
CA TRP A 386 -45.84 -33.69 -13.84
C TRP A 386 -44.53 -33.28 -13.15
N VAL A 387 -44.52 -33.24 -11.81
CA VAL A 387 -43.31 -32.92 -11.02
C VAL A 387 -42.22 -33.97 -11.20
N SER A 388 -42.56 -35.27 -11.15
CA SER A 388 -41.58 -36.34 -11.34
C SER A 388 -41.00 -36.36 -12.75
N TRP A 389 -41.83 -36.20 -13.79
CA TRP A 389 -41.36 -36.07 -15.18
C TRP A 389 -40.43 -34.87 -15.37
N ARG A 390 -40.79 -33.70 -14.83
CA ARG A 390 -39.97 -32.48 -14.87
C ARG A 390 -38.63 -32.65 -14.15
N GLN A 391 -38.61 -33.33 -13.00
CA GLN A 391 -37.39 -33.62 -12.25
C GLN A 391 -36.49 -34.64 -12.97
N ILE A 392 -37.05 -35.67 -13.61
CA ILE A 392 -36.29 -36.64 -14.41
C ILE A 392 -35.62 -35.95 -15.62
N ASN A 393 -36.37 -35.11 -16.35
CA ASN A 393 -35.80 -34.36 -17.47
C ASN A 393 -34.72 -33.36 -17.02
N ARG A 394 -34.91 -32.71 -15.85
CA ARG A 394 -33.89 -31.84 -15.24
C ARG A 394 -32.60 -32.61 -14.93
N ASN A 395 -32.70 -33.79 -14.30
CA ASN A 395 -31.53 -34.60 -13.98
C ASN A 395 -30.75 -35.01 -15.23
N LYS A 396 -31.44 -35.45 -16.29
CA LYS A 396 -30.81 -35.79 -17.59
C LYS A 396 -30.04 -34.62 -18.20
N ILE A 397 -30.60 -33.41 -18.19
CA ILE A 397 -29.93 -32.20 -18.68
C ILE A 397 -28.70 -31.87 -17.81
N GLN A 398 -28.81 -32.00 -16.48
CA GLN A 398 -27.68 -31.78 -15.57
C GLN A 398 -26.55 -32.80 -15.76
N GLU A 399 -26.87 -34.07 -16.02
CA GLU A 399 -25.88 -35.10 -16.36
C GLU A 399 -25.18 -34.83 -17.70
N GLN A 400 -25.91 -34.34 -18.71
CA GLN A 400 -25.33 -33.91 -19.98
C GLN A 400 -24.38 -32.73 -19.78
N CYS A 401 -24.80 -31.66 -19.09
CA CYS A 401 -23.92 -30.52 -18.81
C CYS A 401 -22.69 -30.91 -17.99
N ARG A 402 -22.82 -31.83 -17.01
CA ARG A 402 -21.68 -32.36 -16.24
C ARG A 402 -20.68 -33.12 -17.13
N LYS A 403 -21.15 -33.92 -18.09
CA LYS A 403 -20.29 -34.64 -19.05
C LYS A 403 -19.61 -33.67 -20.03
N GLU A 404 -20.35 -32.72 -20.61
CA GLU A 404 -19.78 -31.66 -21.46
C GLU A 404 -18.70 -30.86 -20.70
N ARG A 405 -18.98 -30.49 -19.44
CA ARG A 405 -18.06 -29.76 -18.57
C ARG A 405 -16.79 -30.55 -18.24
N GLY A 406 -16.91 -31.81 -17.83
CA GLY A 406 -15.75 -32.66 -17.52
C GLY A 406 -14.81 -32.85 -18.71
N LEU A 407 -15.34 -32.94 -19.93
CA LEU A 407 -14.55 -33.00 -21.16
C LEU A 407 -13.80 -31.68 -21.44
N LEU A 408 -14.39 -30.52 -21.12
CA LEU A 408 -13.68 -29.24 -21.22
C LEU A 408 -12.65 -29.04 -20.11
N GLU A 409 -12.93 -29.49 -18.88
CA GLU A 409 -11.99 -29.45 -17.76
C GLU A 409 -10.78 -30.36 -18.03
N GLN A 410 -10.98 -31.54 -18.62
CA GLN A 410 -9.90 -32.40 -19.10
C GLN A 410 -9.04 -31.72 -20.18
N LYS A 411 -9.67 -31.11 -21.21
CA LYS A 411 -8.95 -30.37 -22.26
C LYS A 411 -8.15 -29.19 -21.71
N LYS A 412 -8.74 -28.44 -20.77
CA LYS A 412 -8.06 -27.35 -20.07
C LYS A 412 -6.85 -27.87 -19.28
N GLY A 413 -7.00 -28.99 -18.57
CA GLY A 413 -5.91 -29.64 -17.84
C GLY A 413 -4.70 -29.98 -18.73
N VAL A 414 -4.95 -30.57 -19.91
CA VAL A 414 -3.89 -30.89 -20.88
C VAL A 414 -3.19 -29.61 -21.40
N ALA A 415 -3.94 -28.55 -21.71
CA ALA A 415 -3.35 -27.27 -22.12
C ALA A 415 -2.53 -26.61 -20.99
N GLN A 416 -2.97 -26.72 -19.74
CA GLN A 416 -2.23 -26.24 -18.57
C GLN A 416 -0.97 -27.07 -18.28
N GLN A 417 -0.99 -28.39 -18.53
CA GLN A 417 0.21 -29.24 -18.43
C GLN A 417 1.26 -28.86 -19.48
N ARG A 418 0.85 -28.64 -20.74
CA ARG A 418 1.74 -28.10 -21.79
C ARG A 418 2.30 -26.72 -21.42
N GLN A 419 1.49 -25.87 -20.78
CA GLN A 419 1.95 -24.57 -20.31
C GLN A 419 3.03 -24.70 -19.24
N ALA A 420 2.86 -25.63 -18.29
CA ALA A 420 3.84 -25.89 -17.22
C ALA A 420 5.17 -26.43 -17.78
N GLU A 421 5.10 -27.40 -18.72
CA GLU A 421 6.28 -27.92 -19.43
C GLU A 421 7.00 -26.81 -20.24
N LEU A 422 6.24 -25.89 -20.84
CA LEU A 422 6.82 -24.75 -21.55
C LEU A 422 7.47 -23.74 -20.61
N SER A 423 6.91 -23.47 -19.42
CA SER A 423 7.59 -22.64 -18.41
C SER A 423 8.89 -23.28 -17.92
N GLU A 424 8.89 -24.59 -17.64
CA GLU A 424 10.11 -25.32 -17.23
C GLU A 424 11.21 -25.24 -18.32
N ARG A 425 10.83 -25.33 -19.60
CA ARG A 425 11.74 -25.08 -20.74
C ARG A 425 12.20 -23.62 -20.83
N CYS A 426 11.36 -22.64 -20.53
CA CYS A 426 11.76 -21.22 -20.48
C CYS A 426 12.77 -20.96 -19.35
N ASP A 427 12.49 -21.46 -18.14
CA ASP A 427 13.37 -21.30 -16.98
C ASP A 427 14.73 -21.97 -17.23
N ALA A 428 14.74 -23.17 -17.83
CA ALA A 428 15.97 -23.86 -18.26
C ALA A 428 16.76 -23.13 -19.35
N LEU A 429 16.13 -22.22 -20.11
CA LEU A 429 16.76 -21.35 -21.11
C LEU A 429 17.08 -19.94 -20.57
N GLY A 430 16.81 -19.65 -19.29
CA GLY A 430 17.00 -18.32 -18.70
C GLY A 430 16.03 -17.26 -19.23
N LEU A 431 14.90 -17.66 -19.81
CA LEU A 431 13.87 -16.79 -20.37
C LEU A 431 12.79 -16.48 -19.31
N PRO A 432 12.15 -15.30 -19.34
CA PRO A 432 11.11 -14.96 -18.37
C PRO A 432 9.88 -15.85 -18.54
N SER A 433 9.59 -16.69 -17.55
CA SER A 433 8.41 -17.58 -17.50
C SER A 433 7.07 -16.85 -17.29
N SER A 434 7.10 -15.53 -17.03
CA SER A 434 5.92 -14.65 -16.99
C SER A 434 5.21 -14.58 -18.35
N ALA A 435 3.93 -14.96 -18.38
CA ALA A 435 3.11 -14.91 -19.59
C ALA A 435 2.93 -13.49 -20.16
N VAL A 436 3.06 -12.44 -19.35
CA VAL A 436 3.02 -11.04 -19.82
C VAL A 436 4.34 -10.66 -20.51
N ASP A 437 5.46 -11.11 -19.96
CA ASP A 437 6.78 -10.78 -20.48
C ASP A 437 7.11 -11.61 -21.72
N LEU A 438 6.60 -12.84 -21.84
CA LEU A 438 6.57 -13.58 -23.11
C LEU A 438 5.75 -12.86 -24.20
N VAL A 439 4.70 -12.10 -23.86
CA VAL A 439 3.97 -11.25 -24.84
C VAL A 439 4.84 -10.06 -25.26
N ARG A 440 5.50 -9.39 -24.31
CA ARG A 440 6.42 -8.26 -24.60
C ARG A 440 7.59 -8.72 -25.45
N LEU A 441 8.25 -9.80 -25.06
CA LEU A 441 9.40 -10.39 -25.73
C LEU A 441 9.01 -10.87 -27.14
N HIS A 442 7.85 -11.51 -27.33
CA HIS A 442 7.33 -11.82 -28.66
C HIS A 442 7.12 -10.57 -29.53
N LYS A 443 6.59 -9.48 -28.97
CA LYS A 443 6.43 -8.21 -29.72
C LYS A 443 7.77 -7.56 -30.07
N LEU A 444 8.77 -7.60 -29.16
CA LEU A 444 10.11 -7.09 -29.40
C LEU A 444 10.87 -7.92 -30.45
N VAL A 445 10.78 -9.25 -30.38
CA VAL A 445 11.33 -10.17 -31.39
C VAL A 445 10.71 -9.92 -32.77
N MET A 446 9.39 -9.70 -32.85
CA MET A 446 8.72 -9.38 -34.12
C MET A 446 9.06 -8.00 -34.68
N THR A 447 9.39 -7.02 -33.83
CA THR A 447 9.76 -5.66 -34.28
C THR A 447 11.24 -5.53 -34.63
N HIS A 448 12.12 -6.30 -33.98
CA HIS A 448 13.57 -6.29 -34.21
C HIS A 448 14.10 -7.54 -34.92
N ARG A 449 13.21 -8.28 -35.62
CA ARG A 449 13.54 -9.55 -36.29
C ARG A 449 14.80 -9.47 -37.16
N ALA A 450 14.93 -8.44 -37.99
CA ALA A 450 16.10 -8.28 -38.87
C ALA A 450 17.43 -8.13 -38.11
N LEU A 451 17.42 -7.60 -36.88
CA LEU A 451 18.61 -7.51 -36.02
C LEU A 451 18.92 -8.84 -35.34
N LEU A 452 17.90 -9.63 -35.01
CA LEU A 452 18.05 -10.98 -34.45
C LEU A 452 18.54 -11.97 -35.52
N ASP A 453 18.01 -11.90 -36.74
CA ASP A 453 18.48 -12.70 -37.88
C ASP A 453 19.96 -12.37 -38.20
N GLN A 454 20.38 -11.10 -38.08
CA GLN A 454 21.79 -10.68 -38.18
C GLN A 454 22.66 -11.18 -37.00
N TYR A 455 22.17 -11.12 -35.77
CA TYR A 455 22.90 -11.59 -34.58
C TYR A 455 23.07 -13.12 -34.58
N TRP A 456 22.04 -13.87 -34.94
CA TRP A 456 22.11 -15.33 -35.06
C TRP A 456 23.01 -15.76 -36.21
N SER A 457 22.91 -15.16 -37.40
CA SER A 457 23.82 -15.50 -38.52
C SER A 457 25.28 -15.13 -38.23
N ALA A 458 25.56 -14.02 -37.55
CA ALA A 458 26.90 -13.71 -37.06
C ALA A 458 27.42 -14.79 -36.08
N LYS A 459 26.59 -15.19 -35.11
CA LYS A 459 26.93 -16.21 -34.11
C LYS A 459 27.04 -17.63 -34.68
N GLU A 460 26.32 -17.92 -35.76
CA GLU A 460 26.49 -19.15 -36.55
C GLU A 460 27.79 -19.08 -37.36
N SER A 461 28.19 -17.92 -37.90
CA SER A 461 29.48 -17.78 -38.61
C SER A 461 30.71 -17.96 -37.71
N ASP A 462 30.62 -17.63 -36.43
CA ASP A 462 31.62 -17.99 -35.40
C ASP A 462 31.60 -19.50 -35.04
N GLY A 463 30.54 -20.23 -35.43
CA GLY A 463 30.26 -21.61 -35.02
C GLY A 463 30.32 -22.69 -36.11
N SER A 464 30.24 -22.31 -37.40
CA SER A 464 30.19 -23.25 -38.54
C SER A 464 31.32 -23.03 -39.55
N GLY A 465 32.48 -23.64 -39.27
CA GLY A 465 33.38 -24.02 -40.35
C GLY A 465 32.78 -25.18 -41.16
N VAL A 466 32.74 -25.03 -42.50
CA VAL A 466 32.43 -25.99 -43.59
C VAL A 466 31.20 -25.62 -44.44
N ASP A 467 31.47 -25.53 -45.74
CA ASP A 467 30.59 -25.53 -46.93
C ASP A 467 29.46 -24.49 -47.08
N ALA A 468 29.78 -23.45 -47.85
CA ALA A 468 28.80 -22.56 -48.48
C ALA A 468 28.39 -23.06 -49.89
N SER A 469 27.15 -22.78 -50.30
CA SER A 469 26.72 -22.81 -51.70
C SER A 469 25.56 -21.83 -51.94
N ALA A 470 25.56 -21.20 -53.11
CA ALA A 470 24.81 -19.99 -53.44
C ALA A 470 23.30 -20.18 -53.64
N GLU A 471 22.52 -19.08 -53.59
CA GLU A 471 21.92 -18.50 -54.81
C GLU A 471 21.42 -17.06 -54.62
N VAL A 472 21.03 -16.39 -55.72
CA VAL A 472 20.80 -14.93 -55.81
C VAL A 472 19.51 -14.57 -56.56
N VAL A 473 18.56 -13.91 -55.87
CA VAL A 473 17.44 -13.08 -56.41
C VAL A 473 17.02 -12.10 -55.28
N GLY A 474 16.64 -10.83 -55.45
CA GLY A 474 16.57 -9.97 -56.64
C GLY A 474 15.20 -9.25 -56.82
N SER A 475 15.06 -7.96 -56.43
CA SER A 475 14.01 -7.04 -56.97
C SER A 475 14.10 -5.59 -56.43
N GLU A 476 13.59 -4.67 -57.24
CA GLU A 476 13.47 -3.20 -57.11
C GLU A 476 11.98 -2.81 -57.41
N PRO A 477 11.51 -1.54 -57.45
CA PRO A 477 11.94 -0.28 -56.79
C PRO A 477 10.77 0.62 -56.27
N SER A 478 11.12 1.81 -55.75
CA SER A 478 10.28 3.05 -55.63
C SER A 478 9.23 3.08 -54.48
N SER A 479 8.75 4.22 -53.94
CA SER A 479 8.82 5.67 -54.32
C SER A 479 8.53 6.56 -53.06
N ARG A 480 8.50 7.92 -52.99
CA ARG A 480 8.58 9.07 -53.95
C ARG A 480 8.71 10.43 -53.17
N ILE A 481 9.22 11.48 -53.84
CA ILE A 481 8.98 12.95 -53.59
C ILE A 481 9.60 13.62 -52.33
N VAL A 482 9.92 14.92 -52.46
CA VAL A 482 10.61 15.80 -51.49
C VAL A 482 9.94 17.19 -51.43
N THR A 483 9.78 17.74 -50.21
CA THR A 483 9.64 19.18 -49.85
C THR A 483 10.11 19.29 -48.39
N LYS A 484 11.20 19.97 -47.98
CA LYS A 484 11.82 21.26 -48.35
C LYS A 484 10.99 22.51 -48.02
N ALA A 485 10.56 22.61 -46.76
CA ALA A 485 9.89 23.80 -46.19
C ALA A 485 10.25 24.09 -44.71
N VAL A 486 11.21 23.37 -44.10
CA VAL A 486 11.44 23.39 -42.64
C VAL A 486 12.57 24.34 -42.20
N VAL A 487 13.59 24.52 -43.05
CA VAL A 487 14.91 25.08 -42.66
C VAL A 487 14.90 26.55 -42.19
N GLU A 488 13.90 27.35 -42.57
CA GLU A 488 13.79 28.75 -42.11
C GLU A 488 13.12 28.89 -40.74
N GLU A 489 12.44 27.85 -40.22
CA GLU A 489 11.73 27.92 -38.94
C GLU A 489 12.59 27.47 -37.76
N ASP A 490 13.69 26.74 -37.98
CA ASP A 490 14.54 26.21 -36.89
C ASP A 490 15.65 27.18 -36.49
N LEU A 491 16.28 27.87 -37.45
CA LEU A 491 17.31 28.89 -37.21
C LEU A 491 16.85 30.06 -36.32
N LEU A 492 15.54 30.32 -36.21
CA LEU A 492 14.98 31.31 -35.31
C LEU A 492 14.73 30.79 -33.88
N LYS A 493 14.60 29.46 -33.71
CA LYS A 493 14.42 28.83 -32.40
C LYS A 493 15.75 28.71 -31.66
N ASP A 494 16.85 28.47 -32.36
CA ASP A 494 18.17 28.29 -31.74
C ASP A 494 18.71 29.58 -31.09
N ASP A 495 18.41 30.76 -31.65
CA ASP A 495 18.70 32.07 -31.03
C ASP A 495 17.84 32.33 -29.77
N GLU A 496 16.60 31.82 -29.72
CA GLU A 496 15.72 31.90 -28.54
C GLU A 496 16.17 30.91 -27.44
N ASP A 497 16.43 29.65 -27.78
CA ASP A 497 16.97 28.61 -26.88
C ASP A 497 18.30 29.07 -26.21
N ALA A 498 19.21 29.66 -26.99
CA ALA A 498 20.46 30.22 -26.48
C ALA A 498 20.25 31.47 -25.59
N GLY A 499 19.17 32.22 -25.83
CA GLY A 499 18.72 33.33 -25.00
C GLY A 499 18.13 32.89 -23.66
N GLU A 500 17.40 31.77 -23.62
CA GLU A 500 16.89 31.18 -22.38
C GLU A 500 18.01 30.57 -21.54
N LEU A 501 18.94 29.83 -22.15
CA LEU A 501 20.07 29.20 -21.45
C LEU A 501 20.89 30.24 -20.63
N ARG A 502 21.20 31.39 -21.23
CA ARG A 502 21.92 32.48 -20.56
C ARG A 502 21.14 33.08 -19.39
N GLN A 503 19.81 33.14 -19.46
CA GLN A 503 18.96 33.61 -18.36
C GLN A 503 18.89 32.59 -17.21
N LEU A 504 18.88 31.31 -17.53
CA LEU A 504 18.93 30.22 -16.54
C LEU A 504 20.28 30.19 -15.82
N GLU A 505 21.39 30.32 -16.56
CA GLU A 505 22.75 30.40 -15.99
C GLU A 505 22.92 31.63 -15.10
N ALA A 506 22.42 32.81 -15.52
CA ALA A 506 22.46 34.03 -14.70
C ALA A 506 21.67 33.87 -13.38
N ARG A 507 20.47 33.29 -13.42
CA ARG A 507 19.67 33.01 -12.22
C ARG A 507 20.31 31.97 -11.31
N LEU A 508 20.96 30.94 -11.87
CA LEU A 508 21.68 29.95 -11.08
C LEU A 508 22.91 30.56 -10.38
N ALA A 509 23.61 31.50 -11.04
CA ALA A 509 24.71 32.25 -10.43
C ALA A 509 24.25 33.21 -9.31
N GLU A 510 23.10 33.88 -9.48
CA GLU A 510 22.47 34.71 -8.44
C GLU A 510 22.06 33.85 -7.23
N PHE A 511 21.49 32.66 -7.46
CA PHE A 511 21.16 31.70 -6.42
C PHE A 511 22.41 31.19 -5.67
N ALA A 512 23.50 30.91 -6.39
CA ALA A 512 24.76 30.47 -5.79
C ALA A 512 25.38 31.54 -4.85
N ALA A 513 25.25 32.82 -5.20
CA ALA A 513 25.73 33.92 -4.36
C ALA A 513 24.94 34.04 -3.04
N ASN A 514 23.60 33.94 -3.11
CA ASN A 514 22.73 33.93 -1.93
C ASN A 514 23.02 32.73 -1.00
N LEU A 515 23.24 31.54 -1.59
CA LEU A 515 23.64 30.35 -0.84
C LEU A 515 24.95 30.57 -0.06
N GLN A 516 25.97 31.19 -0.69
CA GLN A 516 27.24 31.51 -0.03
C GLN A 516 27.10 32.55 1.09
N GLU A 517 26.21 33.54 0.93
CA GLU A 517 25.92 34.53 1.99
C GLU A 517 25.28 33.87 3.23
N LYS A 518 24.30 32.98 3.01
CA LYS A 518 23.70 32.17 4.09
C LYS A 518 24.70 31.22 4.75
N GLU A 519 25.57 30.56 3.98
CA GLU A 519 26.61 29.67 4.52
C GLU A 519 27.60 30.43 5.42
N ALA A 520 28.06 31.62 4.99
CA ALA A 520 28.91 32.48 5.79
C ALA A 520 28.23 32.96 7.09
N ARG A 521 26.94 33.31 7.02
CA ARG A 521 26.14 33.70 8.21
C ARG A 521 25.99 32.55 9.20
N LEU A 522 25.81 31.31 8.72
CA LEU A 522 25.77 30.12 9.55
C LEU A 522 27.12 29.82 10.22
N GLU A 523 28.25 30.05 9.54
CA GLU A 523 29.57 29.95 10.18
C GLU A 523 29.78 31.02 11.26
N GLU A 524 29.28 32.25 11.03
CA GLU A 524 29.29 33.33 12.04
C GLU A 524 28.55 32.93 13.32
N LEU A 525 27.32 32.43 13.20
CA LEU A 525 26.51 31.97 14.34
C LEU A 525 27.16 30.80 15.08
N ARG A 526 27.72 29.82 14.34
CA ARG A 526 28.48 28.71 14.93
C ARG A 526 29.78 29.16 15.61
N ALA A 527 30.37 30.28 15.19
CA ALA A 527 31.50 30.89 15.88
C ALA A 527 31.07 31.60 17.17
N GLN A 528 29.92 32.30 17.16
CA GLN A 528 29.34 32.96 18.34
C GLN A 528 28.97 31.93 19.44
N LEU A 529 28.29 30.85 19.06
CA LEU A 529 27.99 29.72 19.97
C LEU A 529 29.27 29.17 20.62
N LYS A 530 30.33 28.99 19.82
CA LYS A 530 31.63 28.51 20.32
C LYS A 530 32.34 29.52 21.22
N SER A 531 32.22 30.83 20.98
CA SER A 531 32.84 31.82 21.88
C SER A 531 32.13 31.90 23.23
N ASP A 532 30.80 31.80 23.25
CA ASP A 532 30.02 31.83 24.49
C ASP A 532 30.34 30.59 25.36
N MET A 533 30.49 29.42 24.73
CA MET A 533 30.99 28.18 25.36
C MET A 533 32.44 28.24 25.91
N HIS A 534 33.24 29.25 25.57
CA HIS A 534 34.64 29.41 26.01
C HIS A 534 34.85 30.53 27.05
N SER A 535 33.78 31.03 27.66
CA SER A 535 33.86 31.90 28.84
C SER A 535 34.62 31.19 29.99
N PRO A 536 35.51 31.86 30.75
CA PRO A 536 36.58 31.19 31.51
C PRO A 536 36.16 30.53 32.84
N GLY A 537 34.95 29.97 32.92
CA GLY A 537 34.48 29.13 34.04
C GLY A 537 34.74 27.63 33.84
N GLY A 538 34.20 27.05 32.76
CA GLY A 538 34.14 25.58 32.58
C GLY A 538 35.43 24.88 32.14
N ALA A 539 36.47 25.63 31.74
CA ALA A 539 37.69 25.06 31.15
C ALA A 539 38.55 24.22 32.12
N ALA A 540 38.24 24.22 33.43
CA ALA A 540 38.93 23.43 34.43
C ALA A 540 38.42 21.98 34.55
N GLU A 541 37.13 21.74 34.25
CA GLU A 541 36.47 20.46 34.55
C GLU A 541 36.45 19.51 33.34
N ALA A 542 36.18 20.02 32.14
CA ALA A 542 36.16 19.23 30.91
C ALA A 542 37.50 18.53 30.57
N ALA A 543 38.61 18.96 31.18
CA ALA A 543 39.92 18.33 31.07
C ALA A 543 40.13 17.12 32.00
N ALA A 544 39.26 16.91 33.00
CA ALA A 544 39.38 15.85 34.00
C ALA A 544 38.67 14.53 33.61
N ASP A 545 37.52 14.63 32.93
CA ASP A 545 36.62 13.49 32.69
C ASP A 545 37.17 12.39 31.78
N VAL A 546 38.13 12.72 30.90
CA VAL A 546 38.72 11.76 29.95
C VAL A 546 39.70 10.79 30.64
N ALA A 547 40.18 11.11 31.85
CA ALA A 547 41.25 10.35 32.52
C ALA A 547 40.77 9.43 33.68
N SER A 548 39.51 9.53 34.11
CA SER A 548 39.05 9.00 35.41
C SER A 548 38.32 7.64 35.36
N GLN A 549 37.92 7.17 34.18
CA GLN A 549 36.94 6.08 33.98
C GLN A 549 37.33 4.67 34.49
N GLN A 550 38.49 4.48 35.09
CA GLN A 550 38.89 3.20 35.74
C GLN A 550 39.05 3.28 37.27
N GLY A 551 38.87 4.45 37.89
CA GLY A 551 38.94 4.62 39.35
C GLY A 551 37.60 4.67 40.10
N VAL A 552 36.54 5.16 39.43
CA VAL A 552 35.30 5.64 40.08
C VAL A 552 34.56 4.57 40.90
N LEU A 553 34.46 3.33 40.41
CA LEU A 553 33.65 2.26 41.02
C LEU A 553 34.09 1.87 42.45
N VAL A 554 35.36 2.09 42.82
CA VAL A 554 35.83 1.82 44.20
C VAL A 554 35.54 3.02 45.12
N GLN A 555 35.59 4.23 44.57
CA GLN A 555 35.37 5.48 45.29
C GLN A 555 33.90 5.63 45.71
N GLU A 556 32.95 5.39 44.78
CA GLU A 556 31.51 5.52 45.04
C GLU A 556 31.02 4.65 46.20
N ILE A 557 31.47 3.40 46.26
CA ILE A 557 31.06 2.44 47.30
C ILE A 557 31.56 2.89 48.68
N SER A 558 32.71 3.54 48.75
CA SER A 558 33.23 4.11 50.00
C SER A 558 32.42 5.34 50.43
N VAL A 559 32.16 6.27 49.51
CA VAL A 559 31.40 7.50 49.79
C VAL A 559 29.93 7.19 50.15
N LYS A 560 29.23 6.37 49.36
CA LYS A 560 27.82 6.02 49.61
C LYS A 560 27.62 5.36 50.99
N ASN A 561 28.64 4.66 51.52
CA ASN A 561 28.59 4.12 52.89
C ASN A 561 28.77 5.17 54.00
N ALA A 562 29.46 6.28 53.75
CA ALA A 562 29.65 7.38 54.70
C ALA A 562 28.47 8.38 54.74
N MET A 563 27.70 8.48 53.63
CA MET A 563 26.57 9.40 53.51
C MET A 563 25.44 9.13 54.52
N SER A 564 24.85 10.20 55.05
CA SER A 564 23.69 10.18 55.94
C SER A 564 22.44 9.59 55.23
N PRO A 565 21.45 9.04 55.97
CA PRO A 565 20.24 8.50 55.35
C PRO A 565 19.44 9.56 54.59
N LEU A 566 19.48 10.83 55.03
CA LEU A 566 18.83 11.95 54.35
C LEU A 566 19.59 12.36 53.08
N GLN A 567 20.93 12.40 53.12
CA GLN A 567 21.75 12.67 51.93
C GLN A 567 21.52 11.60 50.85
N ARG A 568 21.45 10.31 51.23
CA ARG A 568 21.12 9.22 50.28
C ARG A 568 19.72 9.39 49.69
N ARG A 569 18.72 9.76 50.51
CA ARG A 569 17.35 9.96 50.04
C ARG A 569 17.22 11.20 49.13
N LYS A 570 17.99 12.26 49.38
CA LYS A 570 18.08 13.43 48.48
C LYS A 570 18.54 13.00 47.09
N ILE A 571 19.66 12.28 47.00
CA ILE A 571 20.22 11.81 45.72
C ILE A 571 19.26 10.87 44.99
N GLU A 572 18.60 9.93 45.69
CA GLU A 572 17.60 9.03 45.09
C GLU A 572 16.41 9.81 44.49
N LEU A 573 15.96 10.87 45.16
CA LEU A 573 14.90 11.75 44.66
C LEU A 573 15.39 12.58 43.47
N GLU A 574 16.62 13.10 43.51
CA GLU A 574 17.24 13.89 42.42
C GLU A 574 17.43 13.04 41.15
N GLU A 575 18.01 11.84 41.27
CA GLU A 575 18.12 10.87 40.17
C GLU A 575 16.75 10.58 39.53
N ARG A 576 15.71 10.34 40.35
CA ARG A 576 14.36 10.07 39.84
C ARG A 576 13.69 11.29 39.20
N ILE A 577 13.84 12.50 39.77
CA ILE A 577 13.28 13.72 39.19
C ILE A 577 13.95 14.04 37.84
N VAL A 578 15.27 13.88 37.73
CA VAL A 578 16.02 14.06 36.46
C VAL A 578 15.55 13.05 35.40
N VAL A 579 15.39 11.78 35.76
CA VAL A 579 14.87 10.74 34.83
C VAL A 579 13.43 11.05 34.39
N LEU A 580 12.56 11.49 35.30
CA LEU A 580 11.19 11.90 34.97
C LEU A 580 11.17 13.13 34.06
N ARG A 581 11.92 14.20 34.39
CA ARG A 581 12.05 15.41 33.56
C ARG A 581 12.51 15.08 32.15
N LYS A 582 13.55 14.24 32.01
CA LYS A 582 14.07 13.80 30.71
C LYS A 582 13.09 12.94 29.92
N SER A 583 12.31 12.10 30.60
CA SER A 583 11.27 11.27 29.96
C SER A 583 10.07 12.11 29.50
N ILE A 584 9.68 13.12 30.28
CA ILE A 584 8.59 14.06 29.95
C ILE A 584 8.97 14.89 28.72
N ASN A 585 10.17 15.50 28.70
CA ASN A 585 10.64 16.26 27.54
C ASN A 585 10.70 15.37 26.30
N LEU A 586 11.41 14.23 26.34
CA LEU A 586 11.55 13.33 25.18
C LEU A 586 10.20 12.87 24.61
N LEU A 587 9.21 12.60 25.48
CA LEU A 587 7.86 12.24 25.04
C LEU A 587 7.11 13.43 24.43
N ALA A 588 7.21 14.63 25.01
CA ALA A 588 6.59 15.84 24.49
C ALA A 588 7.20 16.25 23.14
N ASP A 589 8.53 16.31 23.05
CA ASP A 589 9.29 16.71 21.86
C ASP A 589 8.98 15.78 20.68
N ALA A 590 8.97 14.46 20.91
CA ALA A 590 8.65 13.47 19.88
C ALA A 590 7.18 13.53 19.41
N VAL A 591 6.25 13.86 20.31
CA VAL A 591 4.84 14.11 19.97
C VAL A 591 4.69 15.38 19.13
N ASP A 592 5.41 16.45 19.50
CA ASP A 592 5.37 17.72 18.79
C ASP A 592 6.00 17.61 17.40
N GLU A 593 7.18 17.00 17.28
CA GLU A 593 7.84 16.67 16.00
C GLU A 593 6.92 15.83 15.11
N PHE A 594 6.31 14.77 15.66
CA PHE A 594 5.36 13.94 14.90
C PHE A 594 4.17 14.78 14.43
N SER A 595 3.58 15.61 15.30
CA SER A 595 2.40 16.41 14.96
C SER A 595 2.70 17.41 13.83
N ARG A 596 3.85 18.10 13.89
CA ARG A 596 4.30 19.08 12.90
C ARG A 596 4.62 18.42 11.56
N SER A 597 5.26 17.25 11.56
CA SER A 597 5.65 16.54 10.33
C SER A 597 4.49 15.80 9.66
N HIS A 598 3.75 14.97 10.40
CA HIS A 598 2.81 14.01 9.82
C HIS A 598 1.41 14.59 9.58
N LEU A 599 0.91 15.52 10.41
CA LEU A 599 -0.38 16.16 10.15
C LEU A 599 -0.30 17.11 8.95
N VAL A 600 0.80 17.88 8.82
CA VAL A 600 1.03 18.74 7.65
C VAL A 600 1.16 17.89 6.37
N THR A 601 1.88 16.78 6.42
CA THR A 601 1.97 15.84 5.29
C THR A 601 0.59 15.25 4.93
N LEU A 602 -0.18 14.81 5.92
CA LEU A 602 -1.51 14.24 5.72
C LEU A 602 -2.50 15.26 5.16
N ASN A 603 -2.54 16.48 5.68
CA ASN A 603 -3.40 17.55 5.14
C ASN A 603 -2.96 17.97 3.74
N ALA A 604 -1.66 17.99 3.43
CA ALA A 604 -1.16 18.27 2.09
C ALA A 604 -1.52 17.16 1.08
N GLU A 605 -1.45 15.88 1.46
CA GLU A 605 -1.93 14.77 0.60
C GLU A 605 -3.46 14.77 0.45
N ALA A 606 -4.19 15.01 1.54
CA ALA A 606 -5.65 15.15 1.51
C ALA A 606 -6.07 16.31 0.60
N GLY A 607 -5.50 17.50 0.77
CA GLY A 607 -5.73 18.67 -0.07
C GLY A 607 -5.44 18.42 -1.56
N LYS A 608 -4.33 17.72 -1.88
CA LYS A 608 -4.04 17.26 -3.25
C LYS A 608 -5.09 16.29 -3.80
N MET A 609 -5.64 15.41 -2.96
CA MET A 609 -6.68 14.43 -3.34
C MET A 609 -8.06 15.09 -3.52
N PHE A 610 -8.50 15.89 -2.54
CA PHE A 610 -9.76 16.64 -2.61
C PHE A 610 -9.73 17.71 -3.70
N GLY A 611 -8.58 18.35 -3.96
CA GLY A 611 -8.41 19.27 -5.08
C GLY A 611 -8.64 18.59 -6.43
N LYS A 612 -8.06 17.39 -6.64
CA LYS A 612 -8.29 16.57 -7.84
C LYS A 612 -9.74 16.10 -7.97
N ILE A 613 -10.40 15.71 -6.87
CA ILE A 613 -11.79 15.23 -6.88
C ILE A 613 -12.80 16.36 -7.10
N THR A 614 -12.53 17.55 -6.58
CA THR A 614 -13.49 18.69 -6.56
C THR A 614 -13.24 19.74 -7.65
N GLY A 615 -12.23 19.53 -8.51
CA GLY A 615 -11.86 20.47 -9.57
C GLY A 615 -11.24 21.75 -9.03
N GLY A 616 -10.41 21.65 -7.98
CA GLY A 616 -9.71 22.79 -7.36
C GLY A 616 -10.53 23.61 -6.37
N ARG A 617 -11.71 23.15 -5.93
CA ARG A 617 -12.56 23.89 -4.95
C ARG A 617 -12.10 23.76 -3.50
N TYR A 618 -11.43 22.66 -3.16
CA TYR A 618 -10.89 22.38 -1.83
C TYR A 618 -9.48 21.84 -1.99
N THR A 619 -8.49 22.74 -1.92
CA THR A 619 -7.05 22.44 -2.08
C THR A 619 -6.30 22.33 -0.76
N GLU A 620 -6.88 22.89 0.31
CA GLU A 620 -6.35 22.93 1.68
C GLU A 620 -7.47 22.50 2.64
N ILE A 621 -7.09 21.88 3.76
CA ILE A 621 -7.96 21.27 4.79
C ILE A 621 -7.31 21.48 6.16
#